data_AF-A0AAF0LC01-F1
#
_entry.id   AF-A0AAF0LC01-F1
#
_cell.length_a   1.000
_cell.length_b   1.000
_cell.length_c   1.000
_cell.angle_alpha   90.00
_cell.angle_beta   90.00
_cell.angle_gamma   90.00
#
_symmetry.space_group_name_H-M   'P 1'
#
loop_
_entity.id
_entity.type
_entity.pdbx_description
1 polymer ?
#
loop_
_entity_poly.entity_id
_entity_poly.type
_entity_poly.pdbx_seq_one_letter_code
_entity_poly.pdbx_strand_id
1 'polypeptide(L)'
;MTTVRGTLRSTETVESEASASTVSDARAAAVAGLDLVNNDLLQLNTVASKATGESTARAIARSRATRSHEASGPNYEAAAQAFRDSVPEGWQVLSITATD
;
A
#
# COMPACT_ATOMS: atom_id res chain seq x y z
N MET A 1 15.30 2.36 -30.41
CA MET A 1 15.46 1.81 -29.06
C MET A 1 14.55 2.61 -28.17
N THR A 2 13.57 1.97 -27.55
CA THR A 2 12.49 2.62 -26.80
C THR A 2 12.73 2.45 -25.32
N THR A 3 12.39 3.46 -24.51
CA THR A 3 12.48 3.39 -23.04
C THR A 3 11.10 3.59 -22.43
N VAL A 4 10.72 2.68 -21.53
CA VAL A 4 9.52 2.82 -20.70
C VAL A 4 9.97 3.28 -19.32
N ARG A 5 9.43 4.41 -18.88
CA ARG A 5 9.63 4.96 -17.55
C ARG A 5 8.34 4.85 -16.76
N GLY A 6 8.44 4.74 -15.44
CA GLY A 6 7.25 4.66 -14.61
C GLY A 6 7.53 4.98 -13.16
N THR A 7 6.44 5.04 -12.40
CA THR A 7 6.48 5.14 -10.95
C THR A 7 5.96 3.84 -10.36
N LEU A 8 6.70 3.28 -9.42
CA LEU A 8 6.27 2.18 -8.58
C LEU A 8 5.75 2.70 -7.25
N ARG A 9 4.80 1.99 -6.66
CA ARG A 9 4.30 2.21 -5.30
C ARG A 9 4.60 0.98 -4.46
N SER A 10 4.95 1.18 -3.20
CA SER A 10 5.12 0.07 -2.26
C SER A 10 3.81 -0.72 -2.08
N THR A 11 3.93 -2.04 -1.87
CA THR A 11 2.84 -2.92 -1.44
C THR A 11 2.90 -3.21 0.06
N GLU A 12 3.91 -2.68 0.77
CA GLU A 12 4.07 -2.85 2.21
C GLU A 12 2.87 -2.30 2.98
N THR A 13 2.41 -3.08 3.95
CA THR A 13 1.33 -2.71 4.85
C THR A 13 1.79 -2.77 6.30
N VAL A 14 1.26 -1.85 7.10
CA VAL A 14 1.38 -1.82 8.55
C VAL A 14 0.00 -1.99 9.17
N GLU A 15 -0.04 -2.65 10.32
CA GLU A 15 -1.28 -2.93 11.05
C GLU A 15 -1.21 -2.38 12.47
N SER A 16 -2.36 -2.00 13.00
CA SER A 16 -2.55 -1.60 14.38
C SER A 16 -3.88 -2.15 14.89
N GLU A 17 -3.86 -2.75 16.07
CA GLU A 17 -5.05 -3.31 16.72
C GLU A 17 -5.22 -2.70 18.11
N ALA A 18 -6.45 -2.35 18.46
CA ALA A 18 -6.78 -1.80 19.77
C ALA A 18 -8.12 -2.32 20.26
N SER A 19 -8.23 -2.49 21.58
CA SER A 19 -9.46 -2.86 22.27
C SER A 19 -9.93 -1.72 23.18
N ALA A 20 -11.24 -1.51 23.26
CA ALA A 20 -11.86 -0.51 24.11
C ALA A 20 -13.30 -0.89 24.49
N SER A 21 -13.89 -0.15 25.44
CA SER A 21 -15.26 -0.39 25.92
C SER A 21 -16.35 -0.04 24.91
N THR A 22 -16.00 0.58 23.78
CA THR A 22 -16.92 0.83 22.67
C THR A 22 -16.22 0.56 21.34
N VAL A 23 -17.00 0.24 20.30
CA VAL A 23 -16.48 0.07 18.94
C VAL A 23 -15.83 1.36 18.41
N SER A 24 -16.39 2.52 18.75
CA SER A 24 -15.87 3.81 18.29
C SER A 24 -14.49 4.08 18.86
N ASP A 25 -14.31 3.85 20.17
CA ASP A 25 -13.03 4.08 20.85
C ASP A 25 -11.97 3.09 20.38
N ALA A 26 -12.35 1.82 20.17
CA ALA A 26 -11.45 0.80 19.65
C ALA A 26 -10.95 1.16 18.25
N ARG A 27 -11.86 1.64 17.38
CA ARG A 27 -11.53 2.12 16.03
C ARG A 27 -10.61 3.33 16.06
N ALA A 28 -10.90 4.33 16.90
CA ALA A 28 -10.07 5.52 17.03
C ALA A 28 -8.65 5.16 17.52
N ALA A 29 -8.54 4.29 18.54
CA ALA A 29 -7.27 3.83 19.06
C ALA A 29 -6.46 3.01 18.04
N ALA A 30 -7.13 2.14 17.27
CA ALA A 30 -6.47 1.36 16.22
C ALA A 30 -5.87 2.28 15.14
N VAL A 31 -6.61 3.31 14.71
CA VAL A 31 -6.11 4.30 13.75
C VAL A 31 -4.99 5.16 14.33
N ALA A 32 -5.10 5.55 15.61
CA ALA A 32 -4.07 6.36 16.29
C ALA A 32 -2.72 5.63 16.43
N GLY A 33 -2.72 4.29 16.41
CA GLY A 33 -1.50 3.48 16.39
C GLY A 33 -0.80 3.41 15.02
N LEU A 34 -1.34 4.03 13.96
CA LEU A 34 -0.75 4.06 12.63
C LEU A 34 -0.07 5.40 12.35
N ASP A 35 1.09 5.35 11.68
CA ASP A 35 1.71 6.52 11.06
C ASP A 35 1.02 6.84 9.71
N LEU A 36 -0.03 7.65 9.75
CA LEU A 36 -0.76 8.08 8.55
C LEU A 36 -0.08 9.23 7.78
N VAL A 37 1.08 9.73 8.25
CA VAL A 37 1.88 10.68 7.47
C VAL A 37 2.51 9.94 6.30
N ASN A 38 3.12 8.79 6.60
CA ASN A 38 3.84 7.96 5.63
C ASN A 38 3.01 6.81 5.05
N ASN A 39 1.78 6.57 5.55
CA ASN A 39 0.92 5.50 5.09
C ASN A 39 -0.49 5.99 4.76
N ASP A 40 -1.12 5.37 3.77
CA ASP A 40 -2.54 5.52 3.45
C ASP A 40 -3.36 4.46 4.16
N LEU A 41 -4.36 4.88 4.96
CA LEU A 41 -5.32 3.94 5.57
C LEU A 41 -6.08 3.18 4.46
N LEU A 42 -6.00 1.86 4.49
CA LEU A 42 -6.70 0.98 3.55
C LEU A 42 -7.99 0.43 4.14
N GLN A 43 -7.93 -0.04 5.39
CA GLN A 43 -9.02 -0.77 6.02
C GLN A 43 -9.11 -0.45 7.51
N LEU A 44 -10.34 -0.48 8.03
CA LEU A 44 -10.64 -0.34 9.44
C LEU A 44 -11.84 -1.23 9.80
N ASN A 45 -11.56 -2.34 10.49
CA ASN A 45 -12.53 -3.39 10.77
C ASN A 45 -12.71 -3.55 12.28
N THR A 46 -13.94 -3.87 12.71
CA THR A 46 -14.17 -4.43 14.03
C THR A 46 -13.91 -5.93 13.93
N VAL A 47 -12.94 -6.45 14.69
CA VAL A 47 -12.54 -7.87 14.61
C VAL A 47 -13.12 -8.70 15.75
N ALA A 48 -13.52 -8.07 16.86
CA ALA A 48 -14.25 -8.72 17.93
C ALA A 48 -15.19 -7.75 18.64
N SER A 49 -16.32 -8.26 19.12
CA SER A 49 -17.24 -7.58 20.03
C SER A 49 -17.71 -8.58 21.08
N LYS A 50 -17.42 -8.30 22.35
CA LYS A 50 -17.79 -9.15 23.49
C LYS A 50 -19.14 -8.70 24.05
N ALA A 51 -19.87 -9.64 24.65
CA ALA A 51 -21.13 -9.34 25.34
C ALA A 51 -20.95 -8.38 26.54
N THR A 52 -19.72 -8.24 27.05
CA THR A 52 -19.34 -7.27 28.09
C THR A 52 -19.22 -5.83 27.57
N GLY A 53 -19.43 -5.58 26.28
CA GLY A 53 -19.33 -4.28 25.63
C GLY A 53 -17.94 -3.96 25.05
N GLU A 54 -16.90 -4.67 25.49
CA GLU A 54 -15.56 -4.53 24.94
C GLU A 54 -15.52 -4.91 23.45
N SER A 55 -14.90 -4.07 22.64
CA SER A 55 -14.74 -4.25 21.21
C SER A 55 -13.27 -4.09 20.82
N THR A 56 -12.84 -4.87 19.84
CA THR A 56 -11.50 -4.80 19.25
C THR A 56 -11.62 -4.40 17.80
N ALA A 57 -10.79 -3.44 17.39
CA ALA A 57 -10.71 -2.99 16.01
C ALA A 57 -9.27 -3.12 15.49
N ARG A 58 -9.16 -3.41 14.19
CA ARG A 58 -7.89 -3.49 13.47
C ARG A 58 -7.90 -2.51 12.31
N ALA A 59 -6.85 -1.72 12.21
CA ALA A 59 -6.58 -0.79 11.13
C ALA A 59 -5.39 -1.28 10.31
N ILE A 60 -5.47 -1.19 8.99
CA ILE A 60 -4.40 -1.55 8.06
C ILE A 60 -4.13 -0.33 7.18
N ALA A 61 -2.86 0.08 7.09
CA ALA A 61 -2.42 1.12 6.18
C ALA A 61 -1.29 0.63 5.27
N ARG A 62 -1.17 1.22 4.09
CA ARG A 62 -0.12 0.91 3.11
C ARG A 62 0.85 2.07 2.98
N SER A 63 2.12 1.77 2.84
CA SER A 63 3.16 2.76 2.60
C SER A 63 2.85 3.66 1.39
N ARG A 64 3.08 4.96 1.56
CA ARG A 64 3.05 5.97 0.48
C ARG A 64 4.32 5.99 -0.34
N ALA A 65 5.32 5.17 0.01
CA ALA A 65 6.59 5.15 -0.68
C ALA A 65 6.40 4.91 -2.18
N THR A 66 6.96 5.81 -2.97
CA THR A 66 7.05 5.69 -4.42
C THR A 66 8.51 5.71 -4.85
N ARG A 67 8.80 5.11 -6.00
CA ARG A 67 10.12 5.20 -6.63
C ARG A 67 9.99 5.22 -8.14
N SER A 68 10.94 5.87 -8.79
CA SER A 68 11.09 5.77 -10.25
C SER A 68 11.58 4.37 -10.64
N HIS A 69 11.17 3.94 -11.83
CA HIS A 69 11.64 2.72 -12.48
C HIS A 69 11.69 2.94 -13.98
N GLU A 70 12.62 2.27 -14.66
CA GLU A 70 12.70 2.32 -16.12
C GLU A 70 13.33 1.05 -16.68
N ALA A 71 12.97 0.74 -17.93
CA ALA A 71 13.61 -0.30 -18.72
C ALA A 71 13.57 0.06 -20.20
N SER A 72 14.57 -0.41 -20.93
CA SER A 72 14.71 -0.14 -22.37
C SER A 72 14.65 -1.44 -23.18
N GLY A 73 14.23 -1.32 -24.44
CA GLY A 73 14.15 -2.43 -25.37
C GLY A 73 14.23 -1.99 -26.83
N PRO A 74 14.36 -2.93 -27.78
CA PRO A 74 14.42 -2.61 -29.21
C PRO A 74 13.17 -1.89 -29.72
N ASN A 75 12.01 -2.19 -29.14
CA ASN A 75 10.71 -1.57 -29.41
C ASN A 75 9.90 -1.41 -28.10
N TYR A 76 8.72 -0.80 -28.18
CA TYR A 76 7.84 -0.58 -27.03
C TYR A 76 7.48 -1.89 -26.31
N GLU A 77 7.09 -2.94 -27.02
CA GLU A 77 6.67 -4.21 -26.41
C GLU A 77 7.79 -4.84 -25.59
N ALA A 78 9.01 -4.90 -26.14
CA ALA A 78 10.17 -5.43 -25.45
C ALA A 78 10.56 -4.56 -24.25
N ALA A 79 10.48 -3.23 -24.37
CA ALA A 79 10.75 -2.31 -23.25
C ALA A 79 9.71 -2.45 -22.13
N ALA A 80 8.42 -2.59 -22.49
CA ALA A 80 7.33 -2.76 -21.53
C ALA A 80 7.38 -4.12 -20.82
N GLN A 81 7.80 -5.18 -21.51
CA GLN A 81 8.04 -6.49 -20.90
C GLN A 81 9.22 -6.43 -19.94
N ALA A 82 10.37 -5.89 -20.38
CA ALA A 82 11.54 -5.70 -19.52
C ALA A 82 11.22 -4.83 -18.29
N PHE A 83 10.38 -3.81 -18.44
CA PHE A 83 9.92 -2.98 -17.32
C PHE A 83 9.15 -3.80 -16.30
N ARG A 84 8.17 -4.62 -16.75
CA ARG A 84 7.35 -5.46 -15.88
C ARG A 84 8.17 -6.54 -15.17
N ASP A 85 9.08 -7.19 -15.88
CA ASP A 85 9.90 -8.29 -15.34
C ASP A 85 10.95 -7.81 -14.34
N SER A 86 11.32 -6.52 -14.40
CA SER A 86 12.29 -5.91 -13.49
C SER A 86 11.67 -5.19 -12.30
N VAL A 87 10.34 -5.22 -12.14
CA VAL A 87 9.67 -4.66 -10.96
C VAL A 87 10.11 -5.47 -9.72
N PRO A 88 10.73 -4.83 -8.70
CA PRO A 88 11.17 -5.55 -7.52
C PRO A 88 10.00 -6.09 -6.69
N GLU A 89 10.24 -7.16 -5.94
CA GLU A 89 9.30 -7.65 -4.93
C GLU A 89 8.95 -6.54 -3.92
N GLY A 90 7.68 -6.51 -3.48
CA GLY A 90 7.19 -5.47 -2.57
C GLY A 90 6.79 -4.16 -3.27
N TRP A 91 6.83 -4.12 -4.60
CA TRP A 91 6.45 -2.95 -5.40
C TRP A 91 5.41 -3.32 -6.46
N GLN A 92 4.54 -2.37 -6.77
CA GLN A 92 3.56 -2.47 -7.85
C GLN A 92 3.65 -1.26 -8.77
N VAL A 93 3.34 -1.46 -10.05
CA VAL A 93 3.31 -0.38 -11.04
C VAL A 93 2.14 0.57 -10.74
N LEU A 94 2.44 1.85 -10.55
CA LEU A 94 1.43 2.90 -10.38
C LEU A 94 1.09 3.57 -11.72
N SER A 95 2.12 3.89 -12.49
CA SER A 95 1.97 4.51 -13.81
C SER A 95 3.20 4.22 -14.66
N ILE A 96 3.01 4.22 -15.98
CA ILE A 96 4.10 4.15 -16.97
C ILE A 96 3.90 5.21 -18.04
N THR A 97 4.99 5.60 -18.69
CA THR A 97 5.03 6.48 -19.85
C THR A 97 6.12 5.95 -20.77
N ALA A 98 5.79 5.76 -22.05
CA ALA A 98 6.76 5.44 -23.07
C ALA A 98 7.17 6.72 -23.80
N THR A 99 8.47 6.83 -24.08
CA THR A 99 9.02 7.86 -24.97
C THR A 99 9.83 7.15 -26.04
N ASP A 100 9.55 7.47 -27.30
CA ASP A 100 10.26 6.95 -28.48
C ASP A 100 11.65 7.59 -28.63
#